data_AF-A0A2N9L881-F1
#
_entry.id   AF-A0A2N9L881-F1
#
_cell.length_a   1.000
_cell.length_b   1.000
_cell.length_c   1.000
_cell.angle_alpha   90.00
_cell.angle_beta   90.00
_cell.angle_gamma   90.00
#
_symmetry.space_group_name_H-M   'P 1'
#
loop_
_entity.id
_entity.type
_entity.pdbx_description
1 polymer ?
#
loop_
_entity_poly.entity_id
_entity_poly.type
_entity_poly.pdbx_seq_one_letter_code
_entity_poly.pdbx_strand_id
1 'polypeptide(L)'
;MDLPPVSSNAKDSAPVKVTDPARAAAFFKESVAIMARLRAPGGCPWDREQSFDSIRKYTLEEAYEVFDAIERRDFAHLPEELGDLLLQVLFYAEMAANEGHFTIADVIDELNRKLVRRHPHVFGDEASRAAGNKAHVDANVEGSAAAVLRNWEEIKAAEALHAADAPSAQRPPASRLDSVLRVLPALAEAAKLGGKAQKSGFDWPSWRELMPKVAEETAELKAEAESADPARGQAIEAELGDLLFTVVNLGRHLGVDAEMALRNCNLRFRQRFREMERTATRPLEELSSAELEALWEHAKRKLAADAAASQAPEQAQP
;
A
#
# COMPACT_ATOMS: atom_id res chain seq x y z
N MET A 1 20.93 2.50 -54.33
CA MET A 1 21.01 2.03 -52.93
C MET A 1 19.70 2.43 -52.29
N ASP A 2 18.70 1.58 -52.46
CA ASP A 2 17.33 1.84 -52.02
C ASP A 2 17.17 1.36 -50.57
N LEU A 3 16.64 2.25 -49.74
CA LEU A 3 16.31 1.98 -48.34
C LEU A 3 15.13 0.99 -48.28
N PRO A 4 15.15 0.02 -47.34
CA PRO A 4 14.05 -0.93 -47.19
C PRO A 4 12.78 -0.24 -46.66
N PRO A 5 11.58 -0.77 -46.96
CA PRO A 5 10.32 -0.16 -46.55
C PRO A 5 10.13 -0.28 -45.04
N VAL A 6 9.62 0.80 -44.45
CA VAL A 6 9.24 0.88 -43.03
C VAL A 6 8.05 -0.06 -42.81
N SER A 7 8.26 -1.14 -42.08
CA SER A 7 7.20 -2.05 -41.64
C SER A 7 6.27 -1.31 -40.67
N SER A 8 5.04 -1.03 -41.10
CA SER A 8 3.98 -0.48 -40.26
C SER A 8 3.31 -1.59 -39.48
N ASN A 9 3.96 -2.08 -38.42
CA ASN A 9 3.27 -2.83 -37.37
C ASN A 9 2.71 -1.86 -36.33
N ALA A 10 1.69 -1.10 -36.72
CA ALA A 10 0.78 -0.49 -35.77
C ALA A 10 -0.16 -1.60 -35.28
N LYS A 11 0.25 -2.32 -34.23
CA LYS A 11 -0.70 -3.08 -33.41
C LYS A 11 -1.69 -2.05 -32.85
N ASP A 12 -2.94 -2.12 -33.25
CA ASP A 12 -4.04 -1.30 -32.75
C ASP A 12 -4.01 -1.28 -31.22
N SER A 13 -3.52 -0.18 -30.64
CA SER A 13 -3.64 0.05 -29.21
C SER A 13 -5.11 0.32 -28.91
N ALA A 14 -5.67 -0.46 -27.98
CA ALA A 14 -7.01 -0.20 -27.47
C ALA A 14 -7.14 1.30 -27.11
N PRO A 15 -8.25 1.97 -27.45
CA PRO A 15 -8.37 3.40 -27.24
C PRO A 15 -8.18 3.73 -25.76
N VAL A 16 -7.18 4.58 -25.49
CA VAL A 16 -6.91 5.09 -24.14
C VAL A 16 -8.16 5.80 -23.65
N LYS A 17 -8.77 5.29 -22.56
CA LYS A 17 -9.86 5.99 -21.88
C LYS A 17 -9.29 7.26 -21.27
N VAL A 18 -9.63 8.41 -21.84
CA VAL A 18 -9.24 9.72 -21.30
C VAL A 18 -10.29 10.18 -20.29
N THR A 19 -9.84 10.66 -19.14
CA THR A 19 -10.72 11.23 -18.12
C THR A 19 -11.43 12.47 -18.65
N ASP A 20 -12.75 12.53 -18.51
CA ASP A 20 -13.57 13.74 -18.74
C ASP A 20 -13.87 14.40 -17.38
N PRO A 21 -13.19 15.52 -17.03
CA PRO A 21 -13.37 16.16 -15.73
C PRO A 21 -14.78 16.69 -15.50
N ALA A 22 -15.47 17.17 -16.54
CA ALA A 22 -16.80 17.75 -16.40
C ALA A 22 -17.83 16.65 -16.06
N ARG A 23 -17.73 15.51 -16.75
CA ARG A 23 -18.56 14.34 -16.46
C ARG A 23 -18.25 13.75 -15.07
N ALA A 24 -16.97 13.65 -14.72
CA ALA A 24 -16.56 13.17 -13.39
C ALA A 24 -17.10 14.07 -12.27
N ALA A 25 -17.03 15.40 -12.45
CA ALA A 25 -17.58 16.35 -11.48
C ALA A 25 -19.11 16.21 -11.33
N ALA A 26 -19.84 15.95 -12.42
CA ALA A 26 -21.28 15.73 -12.37
C ALA A 26 -21.66 14.48 -11.56
N PHE A 27 -21.01 13.34 -11.81
CA PHE A 27 -21.25 12.12 -11.05
C PHE A 27 -20.82 12.24 -9.59
N PHE A 28 -19.68 12.89 -9.33
CA PHE A 28 -19.23 13.10 -7.96
C PHE A 28 -20.22 13.96 -7.17
N LYS A 29 -20.76 15.02 -7.78
CA LYS A 29 -21.83 15.84 -7.20
C LYS A 29 -23.07 14.99 -6.86
N GLU A 30 -23.44 14.07 -7.74
CA GLU A 30 -24.55 13.14 -7.50
C GLU A 30 -24.27 12.22 -6.31
N SER A 31 -23.09 11.60 -6.22
CA SER A 31 -22.70 10.74 -5.09
C SER A 31 -22.74 11.49 -3.75
N VAL A 32 -22.24 12.73 -3.71
CA VAL A 32 -22.31 13.59 -2.53
C VAL A 32 -23.76 13.85 -2.12
N ALA A 33 -24.64 14.17 -3.08
CA ALA A 33 -26.05 14.41 -2.80
C ALA A 33 -26.79 13.15 -2.31
N ILE A 34 -26.44 11.97 -2.84
CA ILE A 34 -26.97 10.68 -2.39
C ILE A 34 -26.58 10.44 -0.93
N MET A 35 -25.30 10.57 -0.57
CA MET A 35 -24.82 10.37 0.80
C MET A 35 -25.53 11.30 1.80
N ALA A 36 -25.62 12.59 1.48
CA ALA A 36 -26.33 13.56 2.30
C ALA A 36 -27.81 13.16 2.51
N ARG A 37 -28.48 12.68 1.46
CA ARG A 37 -29.87 12.21 1.55
C ARG A 37 -30.01 10.94 2.38
N LEU A 38 -29.07 10.00 2.27
CA LEU A 38 -29.07 8.76 3.06
C LEU A 38 -28.97 9.06 4.56
N ARG A 39 -28.18 10.06 4.94
CA ARG A 39 -27.97 10.46 6.35
C ARG A 39 -28.91 11.55 6.87
N ALA A 40 -29.70 12.20 6.00
CA ALA A 40 -30.68 13.20 6.41
C ALA A 40 -31.84 12.61 7.24
N PRO A 41 -32.60 13.42 8.01
CA PRO A 41 -33.85 12.96 8.62
C PRO A 41 -34.80 12.34 7.60
N GLY A 42 -35.28 11.11 7.86
CA GLY A 42 -36.10 10.35 6.92
C GLY A 42 -35.31 9.59 5.83
N GLY A 43 -33.98 9.65 5.89
CA GLY A 43 -33.07 8.80 5.11
C GLY A 43 -32.97 7.38 5.66
N CYS A 44 -31.92 6.65 5.27
CA CYS A 44 -31.69 5.28 5.66
C CYS A 44 -31.35 5.19 7.16
N PRO A 45 -32.07 4.38 7.96
CA PRO A 45 -31.79 4.24 9.39
C PRO A 45 -30.37 3.76 9.68
N TRP A 46 -29.88 2.77 8.92
CA TRP A 46 -28.54 2.23 9.10
C TRP A 46 -27.46 3.27 8.84
N ASP A 47 -27.54 4.01 7.72
CA ASP A 47 -26.55 5.03 7.36
C ASP A 47 -26.49 6.13 8.42
N ARG A 48 -27.65 6.53 8.97
CA ARG A 48 -27.75 7.56 10.01
C ARG A 48 -27.10 7.18 11.33
N GLU A 49 -27.16 5.89 11.69
CA GLU A 49 -26.63 5.37 12.95
C GLU A 49 -25.12 5.17 12.93
N GLN A 50 -24.47 5.21 11.74
CA GLN A 50 -23.02 5.04 11.65
C GLN A 50 -22.27 6.25 12.23
N SER A 51 -21.19 5.93 12.94
CA SER A 51 -20.16 6.82 13.48
C SER A 51 -18.78 6.56 12.85
N PHE A 52 -17.82 7.46 13.09
CA PHE A 52 -16.42 7.28 12.67
C PHE A 52 -15.84 5.92 13.05
N ASP A 53 -16.11 5.45 14.27
CA ASP A 53 -15.63 4.16 14.78
C ASP A 53 -16.27 2.96 14.07
N SER A 54 -17.57 3.04 13.76
CA SER A 54 -18.27 1.95 13.08
C SER A 54 -17.82 1.79 11.62
N ILE A 55 -17.47 2.89 10.95
CA ILE A 55 -17.04 2.89 9.54
C ILE A 55 -15.58 2.43 9.36
N ARG A 56 -14.73 2.59 10.39
CA ARG A 56 -13.28 2.30 10.27
C ARG A 56 -12.94 0.88 9.82
N LYS A 57 -13.74 -0.12 10.20
CA LYS A 57 -13.51 -1.52 9.80
C LYS A 57 -13.82 -1.73 8.32
N TYR A 58 -14.90 -1.13 7.82
CA TYR A 58 -15.28 -1.22 6.41
C TYR A 58 -14.23 -0.53 5.54
N THR A 59 -13.71 0.63 5.96
CA THR A 59 -12.57 1.28 5.28
C THR A 59 -11.35 0.36 5.13
N LEU A 60 -11.07 -0.48 6.12
CA LEU A 60 -9.97 -1.43 6.04
C LEU A 60 -10.32 -2.60 5.11
N GLU A 61 -11.54 -3.11 5.18
CA GLU A 61 -12.07 -4.17 4.31
C GLU A 61 -12.02 -3.73 2.83
N GLU A 62 -12.61 -2.59 2.47
CA GLU A 62 -12.61 -2.10 1.09
C GLU A 62 -11.22 -1.81 0.54
N ALA A 63 -10.29 -1.34 1.40
CA ALA A 63 -8.90 -1.16 0.99
C ALA A 63 -8.24 -2.51 0.62
N TYR A 64 -8.61 -3.59 1.31
CA TYR A 64 -8.13 -4.92 1.00
C TYR A 64 -8.81 -5.55 -0.21
N GLU A 65 -10.08 -5.28 -0.46
CA GLU A 65 -10.77 -5.73 -1.68
C GLU A 65 -10.21 -5.03 -2.93
N VAL A 66 -9.90 -3.73 -2.84
CA VAL A 66 -9.12 -3.02 -3.88
C VAL A 66 -7.78 -3.71 -4.14
N PHE A 67 -7.07 -4.14 -3.09
CA PHE A 67 -5.82 -4.87 -3.25
C PHE A 67 -6.05 -6.24 -3.91
N ASP A 68 -7.06 -7.02 -3.51
CA ASP A 68 -7.38 -8.31 -4.12
C ASP A 68 -7.69 -8.16 -5.62
N ALA A 69 -8.53 -7.18 -5.99
CA ALA A 69 -8.86 -6.90 -7.38
C ALA A 69 -7.62 -6.56 -8.22
N ILE A 70 -6.69 -5.75 -7.68
CA ILE A 70 -5.41 -5.42 -8.35
C ILE A 70 -4.52 -6.67 -8.47
N GLU A 71 -4.37 -7.44 -7.39
CA GLU A 71 -3.53 -8.65 -7.33
C GLU A 71 -4.03 -9.71 -8.33
N ARG A 72 -5.34 -9.86 -8.48
CA ARG A 72 -5.99 -10.79 -9.43
C ARG A 72 -6.10 -10.25 -10.84
N ARG A 73 -5.69 -8.99 -11.08
CA ARG A 73 -5.86 -8.26 -12.35
C ARG A 73 -7.32 -8.21 -12.80
N ASP A 74 -8.26 -8.21 -11.85
CA ASP A 74 -9.68 -8.08 -12.12
C ASP A 74 -10.06 -6.61 -12.31
N PHE A 75 -9.60 -6.03 -13.42
CA PHE A 75 -9.86 -4.63 -13.75
C PHE A 75 -11.33 -4.36 -14.11
N ALA A 76 -12.15 -5.41 -14.27
CA ALA A 76 -13.59 -5.27 -14.49
C ALA A 76 -14.31 -4.97 -13.17
N HIS A 77 -13.88 -5.60 -12.07
CA HIS A 77 -14.43 -5.40 -10.74
C HIS A 77 -13.77 -4.26 -9.96
N LEU A 78 -12.50 -3.93 -10.24
CA LEU A 78 -11.78 -2.84 -9.57
C LEU A 78 -12.53 -1.49 -9.47
N PRO A 79 -13.32 -1.03 -10.47
CA PRO A 79 -14.11 0.20 -10.33
C PRO A 79 -15.18 0.16 -9.22
N GLU A 80 -15.73 -1.03 -8.93
CA GLU A 80 -16.69 -1.25 -7.84
C GLU A 80 -15.98 -1.05 -6.50
N GLU A 81 -14.87 -1.76 -6.28
CA GLU A 81 -14.07 -1.66 -5.05
C GLU A 81 -13.50 -0.26 -4.80
N LEU A 82 -13.04 0.42 -5.84
CA LEU A 82 -12.62 1.82 -5.74
C LEU A 82 -13.80 2.76 -5.42
N GLY A 83 -15.00 2.42 -5.88
CA GLY A 83 -16.25 3.09 -5.55
C GLY A 83 -16.62 2.90 -4.08
N ASP A 84 -16.49 1.69 -3.55
CA ASP A 84 -16.78 1.36 -2.15
C ASP A 84 -15.75 1.99 -1.19
N LEU A 85 -14.48 2.06 -1.60
CA LEU A 85 -13.48 2.84 -0.86
C LEU A 85 -13.80 4.35 -0.88
N LEU A 86 -14.26 4.90 -2.01
CA LEU A 86 -14.72 6.30 -2.12
C LEU A 86 -15.96 6.55 -1.27
N LEU A 87 -16.88 5.58 -1.19
CA LEU A 87 -18.07 5.64 -0.34
C LEU A 87 -17.69 5.88 1.12
N GLN A 88 -16.62 5.26 1.62
CA GLN A 88 -16.15 5.50 2.99
C GLN A 88 -15.71 6.96 3.21
N VAL A 89 -15.01 7.55 2.23
CA VAL A 89 -14.60 8.97 2.26
C VAL A 89 -15.82 9.89 2.31
N LEU A 90 -16.85 9.59 1.50
CA LEU A 90 -18.11 10.33 1.52
C LEU A 90 -18.83 10.21 2.86
N PHE A 91 -18.85 9.02 3.46
CA PHE A 91 -19.42 8.78 4.80
C PHE A 91 -18.73 9.64 5.86
N TYR A 92 -17.40 9.63 5.91
CA TYR A 92 -16.64 10.43 6.88
C TYR A 92 -16.87 11.93 6.70
N ALA A 93 -16.86 12.40 5.45
CA ALA A 93 -17.08 13.81 5.15
C ALA A 93 -18.49 14.26 5.53
N GLU A 94 -19.51 13.43 5.31
CA GLU A 94 -20.89 13.73 5.68
C GLU A 94 -21.09 13.69 7.21
N MET A 95 -20.49 12.71 7.91
CA MET A 95 -20.49 12.69 9.39
C MET A 95 -19.82 13.94 9.97
N ALA A 96 -18.63 14.29 9.45
CA ALA A 96 -17.91 15.49 9.86
C ALA A 96 -18.71 16.77 9.58
N ALA A 97 -19.43 16.84 8.46
CA ALA A 97 -20.27 17.98 8.13
C ALA A 97 -21.45 18.12 9.08
N ASN A 98 -22.11 16.99 9.42
CA ASN A 98 -23.22 16.96 10.38
C ASN A 98 -22.79 17.41 11.80
N GLU A 99 -21.53 17.17 12.15
CA GLU A 99 -20.93 17.60 13.44
C GLU A 99 -20.26 18.99 13.36
N GLY A 100 -20.26 19.65 12.20
CA GLY A 100 -19.69 20.99 12.01
C GLY A 100 -18.17 21.06 11.95
N HIS A 101 -17.49 19.95 11.63
CA HIS A 101 -16.04 19.86 11.54
C HIS A 101 -15.49 20.30 10.17
N PHE A 102 -15.87 19.60 9.10
CA PHE A 102 -15.46 19.87 7.73
C PHE A 102 -16.40 19.16 6.75
N THR A 103 -16.31 19.52 5.47
CA THR A 103 -17.12 18.96 4.38
C THR A 103 -16.26 18.21 3.37
N ILE A 104 -16.91 17.50 2.44
CA ILE A 104 -16.21 16.86 1.33
C ILE A 104 -15.46 17.87 0.43
N ALA A 105 -15.95 19.11 0.35
CA ALA A 105 -15.26 20.17 -0.38
C ALA A 105 -13.92 20.53 0.27
N ASP A 106 -13.87 20.58 1.60
CA ASP A 106 -12.65 20.84 2.35
C ASP A 106 -11.63 19.70 2.17
N VAL A 107 -12.09 18.44 2.17
CA VAL A 107 -11.25 17.26 1.92
C VAL A 107 -10.60 17.34 0.53
N ILE A 108 -11.36 17.69 -0.50
CA ILE A 108 -10.88 17.77 -1.88
C ILE A 108 -9.96 18.98 -2.08
N ASP A 109 -10.28 20.13 -1.50
CA ASP A 109 -9.43 21.32 -1.57
C ASP A 109 -8.07 21.06 -0.89
N GLU A 110 -8.05 20.41 0.28
CA GLU A 110 -6.81 20.01 0.96
C GLU A 110 -6.00 19.03 0.10
N LEU A 111 -6.66 18.02 -0.49
CA LEU A 111 -6.00 17.07 -1.40
C LEU A 111 -5.39 17.80 -2.62
N ASN A 112 -6.15 18.69 -3.26
CA ASN A 112 -5.70 19.43 -4.44
C ASN A 112 -4.49 20.30 -4.12
N ARG A 113 -4.55 21.09 -3.04
CA ARG A 113 -3.43 21.92 -2.59
C ARG A 113 -2.20 21.07 -2.29
N LYS A 114 -2.38 19.93 -1.62
CA LYS A 114 -1.31 19.00 -1.29
C LYS A 114 -0.66 18.38 -2.54
N LEU A 115 -1.46 17.98 -3.52
CA LEU A 115 -0.97 17.43 -4.79
C LEU A 115 -0.16 18.49 -5.55
N VAL A 116 -0.70 19.70 -5.69
CA VAL A 116 0.00 20.81 -6.36
C VAL A 116 1.31 21.17 -5.63
N ARG A 117 1.24 21.36 -4.30
CA ARG A 117 2.39 21.67 -3.44
C ARG A 117 3.51 20.63 -3.51
N ARG A 118 3.17 19.33 -3.55
CA ARG A 118 4.16 18.23 -3.58
C ARG A 118 4.69 17.93 -4.98
N HIS A 119 4.18 18.59 -6.02
CA HIS A 119 4.63 18.40 -7.41
C HIS A 119 5.09 19.71 -8.06
N PRO A 120 6.06 20.42 -7.48
CA PRO A 120 6.53 21.67 -8.06
C PRO A 120 7.20 21.51 -9.44
N HIS A 121 7.73 20.32 -9.73
CA HIS A 121 8.26 19.97 -11.05
C HIS A 121 7.16 19.88 -12.12
N VAL A 122 5.89 19.70 -11.74
CA VAL A 122 4.74 19.68 -12.65
C VAL A 122 4.04 21.04 -12.69
N PHE A 123 3.88 21.69 -11.54
CA PHE A 123 3.02 22.87 -11.39
C PHE A 123 3.78 24.20 -11.23
N GLY A 124 5.11 24.19 -11.13
CA GLY A 124 5.94 25.40 -11.07
C GLY A 124 5.49 26.40 -9.99
N ASP A 125 5.25 27.65 -10.39
CA ASP A 125 4.81 28.75 -9.52
C ASP A 125 3.48 28.49 -8.80
N GLU A 126 2.61 27.64 -9.36
CA GLU A 126 1.35 27.24 -8.74
C GLU A 126 1.59 26.43 -7.45
N ALA A 127 2.66 25.63 -7.42
CA ALA A 127 3.09 24.91 -6.21
C ALA A 127 3.47 25.87 -5.08
N SER A 128 4.19 26.96 -5.37
CA SER A 128 4.51 28.00 -4.39
C SER A 128 3.26 28.73 -3.88
N ARG A 129 2.28 28.99 -4.76
CA ARG A 129 1.00 29.60 -4.36
C ARG A 129 0.19 28.66 -3.46
N ALA A 130 0.12 27.37 -3.79
CA ALA A 130 -0.56 26.35 -2.98
C ALA A 130 0.14 26.09 -1.64
N ALA A 131 1.45 26.30 -1.56
CA ALA A 131 2.25 26.17 -0.35
C ALA A 131 2.16 27.37 0.61
N GLY A 132 1.57 28.49 0.19
CA GLY A 132 1.44 29.70 1.01
C GLY A 132 2.76 30.43 1.27
N ASN A 133 3.84 30.05 0.56
CA ASN A 133 5.18 30.63 0.73
C ASN A 133 5.86 30.85 -0.63
N LYS A 134 6.61 31.96 -0.75
CA LYS A 134 7.43 32.29 -1.94
C LYS A 134 8.73 31.48 -1.97
N ALA A 135 8.66 30.18 -1.73
CA ALA A 135 9.84 29.32 -1.85
C ALA A 135 10.14 29.16 -3.35
N HIS A 136 11.38 29.49 -3.73
CA HIS A 136 11.92 29.26 -5.06
C HIS A 136 12.02 27.75 -5.25
N VAL A 137 11.10 27.16 -6.00
CA VAL A 137 11.11 25.72 -6.22
C VAL A 137 11.95 25.45 -7.44
N ASP A 138 13.01 24.68 -7.25
CA ASP A 138 13.93 24.33 -8.31
C ASP A 138 13.19 23.45 -9.33
N ALA A 139 12.75 24.07 -10.44
CA ALA A 139 12.02 23.40 -11.51
C ALA A 139 12.91 22.41 -12.30
N ASN A 140 14.22 22.39 -12.01
CA ASN A 140 15.21 21.52 -12.64
C ASN A 140 15.40 20.21 -11.87
N VAL A 141 14.32 19.57 -11.42
CA VAL A 141 14.38 18.16 -11.03
C VAL A 141 14.41 17.35 -12.32
N GLU A 142 15.62 16.96 -12.76
CA GLU A 142 15.80 15.91 -13.77
C GLU A 142 14.83 14.77 -13.45
N GLY A 143 13.91 14.49 -14.38
CA GLY A 143 12.67 13.72 -14.20
C GLY A 143 12.81 12.24 -13.83
N SER A 144 13.73 11.89 -12.94
CA SER A 144 13.84 10.57 -12.33
C SER A 144 12.87 10.45 -11.15
N ALA A 145 12.15 9.32 -11.09
CA ALA A 145 11.23 9.02 -10.00
C ALA A 145 11.92 9.10 -8.62
N ALA A 146 13.22 8.77 -8.55
CA ALA A 146 14.03 8.86 -7.34
C ALA A 146 14.19 10.30 -6.83
N ALA A 147 14.36 11.27 -7.72
CA ALA A 147 14.47 12.68 -7.32
C ALA A 147 13.13 13.26 -6.87
N VAL A 148 12.03 12.86 -7.50
CA VAL A 148 10.65 13.21 -7.07
C VAL A 148 10.35 12.65 -5.67
N LEU A 149 10.72 11.40 -5.40
CA LEU A 149 10.52 10.78 -4.08
C LEU A 149 11.32 11.47 -2.96
N ARG A 150 12.57 11.88 -3.23
CA ARG A 150 13.35 12.66 -2.25
C ARG A 150 12.69 14.00 -1.94
N ASN A 151 12.29 14.74 -2.97
CA ASN A 151 11.61 16.03 -2.81
C ASN A 151 10.29 15.88 -2.03
N TRP A 152 9.53 14.81 -2.28
CA TRP A 152 8.33 14.51 -1.48
C TRP A 152 8.63 14.30 0.00
N GLU A 153 9.69 13.56 0.33
CA GLU A 153 10.07 13.32 1.73
C GLU A 153 10.54 14.61 2.42
N GLU A 154 11.24 15.50 1.72
CA GLU A 154 11.64 16.82 2.21
C GLU A 154 10.41 17.72 2.48
N ILE A 155 9.49 17.80 1.52
CA ILE A 155 8.24 18.58 1.66
C ILE A 155 7.39 18.02 2.81
N LYS A 156 7.25 16.69 2.94
CA LYS A 156 6.54 16.06 4.06
C LYS A 156 7.17 16.40 5.41
N ALA A 157 8.51 16.44 5.49
CA ALA A 157 9.22 16.78 6.72
C ALA A 157 8.98 18.24 7.13
N ALA A 158 9.01 19.17 6.17
CA ALA A 158 8.70 20.58 6.41
C ALA A 158 7.25 20.79 6.87
N GLU A 159 6.29 20.09 6.26
CA GLU A 159 4.87 20.12 6.68
C GLU A 159 4.67 19.64 8.13
N ALA A 160 5.37 18.57 8.53
CA ALA A 160 5.27 18.03 9.88
C ALA A 160 5.80 19.00 10.95
N LEU A 161 6.82 19.79 10.63
CA LEU A 161 7.36 20.83 11.51
C LEU A 161 6.35 21.98 11.69
N HIS A 162 5.73 22.44 10.60
CA HIS A 162 4.72 23.50 10.66
C HIS A 162 3.44 23.10 11.40
N ALA A 163 3.04 21.82 11.34
CA ALA A 163 1.90 21.30 12.09
C ALA A 163 2.16 21.23 13.62
N ALA A 164 3.43 21.24 14.06
CA ALA A 164 3.80 21.19 15.46
C ALA A 164 3.77 22.56 16.17
N ASP A 165 3.63 23.66 15.42
CA ASP A 165 3.60 25.05 15.95
C ASP A 165 2.20 25.49 16.45
N ALA A 166 1.20 24.61 16.44
CA ALA A 166 -0.10 24.89 17.06
C ALA A 166 0.03 24.85 18.60
N PRO A 167 -0.42 25.88 19.33
CA PRO A 167 -0.23 25.96 20.78
C PRO A 167 -1.13 24.95 21.49
N SER A 168 -0.60 23.77 21.83
CA SER A 168 -1.20 22.91 22.85
C SER A 168 -0.25 22.81 24.05
N ALA A 169 -0.55 23.58 25.10
CA ALA A 169 0.05 23.39 26.40
C ALA A 169 -0.30 21.99 26.94
N GLN A 170 0.69 21.30 27.52
CA GLN A 170 0.55 20.06 28.32
C GLN A 170 0.42 18.72 27.57
N ARG A 171 1.09 18.54 26.44
CA ARG A 171 1.47 17.19 25.98
C ARG A 171 2.92 16.87 26.37
N PRO A 172 3.24 15.64 26.82
CA PRO A 172 4.64 15.19 26.85
C PRO A 172 5.26 15.41 25.47
N PRO A 173 6.58 15.64 25.36
CA PRO A 173 7.21 15.86 24.07
C PRO A 173 6.86 14.71 23.15
N ALA A 174 6.19 15.03 22.02
CA ALA A 174 5.72 14.03 21.07
C ALA A 174 6.93 13.17 20.65
N SER A 175 6.82 11.85 20.84
CA SER A 175 7.82 10.92 20.33
C SER A 175 7.92 11.10 18.82
N ARG A 176 9.14 11.01 18.27
CA ARG A 176 9.33 11.00 16.80
C ARG A 176 8.52 9.88 16.13
N LEU A 177 8.17 8.84 16.88
CA LEU A 177 7.39 7.71 16.43
C LEU A 177 5.87 7.91 16.55
N ASP A 178 5.38 8.93 17.28
CA ASP A 178 3.92 9.16 17.51
C ASP A 178 3.12 9.41 16.23
N SER A 179 3.80 9.81 15.16
CA SER A 179 3.19 9.97 13.84
C SER A 179 3.14 8.67 13.03
N VAL A 180 3.58 7.53 13.57
CA VAL A 180 3.34 6.20 12.98
C VAL A 180 2.00 5.69 13.52
N LEU A 181 1.07 5.43 12.61
CA LEU A 181 -0.27 4.98 12.98
C LEU A 181 -0.24 3.51 13.39
N ARG A 182 -0.72 3.23 14.60
CA ARG A 182 -0.86 1.85 15.15
C ARG A 182 -1.92 0.99 14.45
N VAL A 183 -2.74 1.58 13.58
CA VAL A 183 -3.77 0.86 12.80
C VAL A 183 -3.21 0.24 11.52
N LEU A 184 -1.94 0.48 11.21
CA LEU A 184 -1.31 -0.10 10.03
C LEU A 184 -1.11 -1.61 10.21
N PRO A 185 -1.07 -2.38 9.12
CA PRO A 185 -0.59 -3.76 9.16
C PRO A 185 0.81 -3.81 9.78
N ALA A 186 1.09 -4.83 10.60
CA ALA A 186 2.28 -4.88 11.44
C ALA A 186 3.60 -4.70 10.66
N LEU A 187 3.72 -5.29 9.46
CA LEU A 187 4.92 -5.15 8.63
C LEU A 187 5.08 -3.73 8.08
N ALA A 188 3.98 -3.09 7.68
CA ALA A 188 3.97 -1.70 7.22
C ALA A 188 4.25 -0.72 8.37
N GLU A 189 3.76 -1.01 9.57
CA GLU A 189 4.09 -0.27 10.79
C GLU A 189 5.58 -0.37 11.11
N ALA A 190 6.13 -1.59 11.17
CA ALA A 190 7.55 -1.84 11.41
C ALA A 190 8.46 -1.12 10.40
N ALA A 191 8.10 -1.15 9.10
CA ALA A 191 8.84 -0.43 8.06
C ALA A 191 8.85 1.08 8.30
N LYS A 192 7.72 1.67 8.72
CA LYS A 192 7.63 3.10 9.04
C LYS A 192 8.37 3.46 10.32
N LEU A 193 8.31 2.62 11.35
CA LEU A 193 9.08 2.80 12.58
C LEU A 193 10.58 2.83 12.26
N GLY A 194 11.09 1.84 11.51
CA GLY A 194 12.48 1.79 11.06
C GLY A 194 12.87 3.00 10.21
N GLY A 195 12.04 3.40 9.25
CA GLY A 195 12.30 4.60 8.45
C GLY A 195 12.33 5.91 9.25
N LYS A 196 11.54 6.02 10.33
CA LYS A 196 11.59 7.18 11.23
C LYS A 196 12.80 7.16 12.16
N ALA A 197 13.19 5.98 12.64
CA ALA A 197 14.40 5.80 13.42
C ALA A 197 15.64 6.19 12.62
N GLN A 198 15.70 5.80 11.34
CA GLN A 198 16.74 6.20 10.39
C GLN A 198 16.92 7.71 10.27
N LYS A 199 15.83 8.47 10.21
CA LYS A 199 15.89 9.95 10.18
C LYS A 199 16.52 10.56 11.43
N SER A 200 16.64 9.79 12.52
CA SER A 200 17.30 10.20 13.76
C SER A 200 18.75 9.69 13.85
N GLY A 201 19.28 9.07 12.79
CA GLY A 201 20.61 8.45 12.76
C GLY A 201 20.67 7.08 13.42
N PHE A 202 19.52 6.52 13.83
CA PHE A 202 19.43 5.20 14.44
C PHE A 202 18.96 4.18 13.41
N ASP A 203 19.91 3.65 12.63
CA ASP A 203 19.68 2.64 11.60
C ASP A 203 20.97 1.92 11.24
N TRP A 204 20.84 0.76 10.60
CA TRP A 204 21.96 0.02 10.02
C TRP A 204 22.55 0.77 8.82
N PRO A 205 23.87 0.73 8.60
CA PRO A 205 24.52 1.35 7.44
C PRO A 205 24.15 0.71 6.10
N SER A 206 23.85 -0.60 6.08
CA SER A 206 23.45 -1.32 4.87
C SER A 206 22.74 -2.63 5.18
N TRP A 207 22.05 -3.19 4.17
CA TRP A 207 21.43 -4.52 4.24
C TRP A 207 22.43 -5.63 4.65
N ARG A 208 23.73 -5.47 4.37
CA ARG A 208 24.75 -6.48 4.71
C ARG A 208 24.94 -6.64 6.21
N GLU A 209 24.76 -5.57 6.97
CA GLU A 209 24.87 -5.60 8.44
C GLU A 209 23.60 -6.14 9.10
N LEU A 210 22.49 -6.13 8.37
CA LEU A 210 21.25 -6.78 8.81
C LEU A 210 21.29 -8.29 8.67
N MET A 211 22.08 -8.86 7.76
CA MET A 211 22.17 -10.32 7.59
C MET A 211 22.71 -11.05 8.84
N PRO A 212 23.80 -10.61 9.50
CA PRO A 212 24.19 -11.13 10.80
C PRO A 212 23.12 -10.96 11.87
N LYS A 213 22.41 -9.83 11.88
CA LYS A 213 21.34 -9.59 12.87
C LYS A 213 20.17 -10.55 12.67
N VAL A 214 19.76 -10.83 11.43
CA VAL A 214 18.76 -11.89 11.14
C VAL A 214 19.22 -13.25 11.68
N ALA A 215 20.50 -13.58 11.53
CA ALA A 215 21.04 -14.83 12.06
C ALA A 215 21.08 -14.86 13.61
N GLU A 216 21.36 -13.73 14.24
CA GLU A 216 21.29 -13.53 15.69
C GLU A 216 19.86 -13.74 16.21
N GLU A 217 18.88 -13.01 15.69
CA GLU A 217 17.46 -13.15 16.08
C GLU A 217 16.94 -14.58 15.83
N THR A 218 17.40 -15.23 14.76
CA THR A 218 17.07 -16.64 14.47
C THR A 218 17.66 -17.57 15.53
N ALA A 219 18.86 -17.29 16.03
CA ALA A 219 19.51 -18.07 17.08
C ALA A 219 18.86 -17.84 18.44
N GLU A 220 18.42 -16.61 18.75
CA GLU A 220 17.69 -16.26 19.97
C GLU A 220 16.32 -16.95 20.00
N LEU A 221 15.54 -16.84 18.92
CA LEU A 221 14.28 -17.58 18.76
C LEU A 221 14.48 -19.10 18.92
N LYS A 222 15.53 -19.65 18.32
CA LYS A 222 15.85 -21.07 18.44
C LYS A 222 16.17 -21.47 19.89
N ALA A 223 16.97 -20.67 20.60
CA ALA A 223 17.34 -20.96 21.98
C ALA A 223 16.11 -20.97 22.91
N GLU A 224 15.18 -20.03 22.70
CA GLU A 224 13.93 -19.98 23.45
C GLU A 224 13.00 -21.16 23.11
N ALA A 225 12.94 -21.57 21.83
CA ALA A 225 12.10 -22.69 21.37
C ALA A 225 12.64 -24.08 21.73
N GLU A 226 13.96 -24.25 21.92
CA GLU A 226 14.56 -25.53 22.36
C GLU A 226 14.28 -25.85 23.83
N SER A 227 13.84 -24.87 24.62
CA SER A 227 13.43 -25.08 26.00
C SER A 227 12.10 -25.85 26.07
N ALA A 228 12.04 -26.89 26.91
CA ALA A 228 10.81 -27.63 27.18
C ALA A 228 9.88 -26.93 28.21
N ASP A 229 10.22 -25.73 28.64
CA ASP A 229 9.45 -24.95 29.63
C ASP A 229 8.24 -24.26 28.97
N PRO A 230 6.99 -24.63 29.31
CA PRO A 230 5.78 -24.00 28.77
C PRO A 230 5.65 -22.50 29.12
N ALA A 231 6.35 -22.02 30.16
CA ALA A 231 6.34 -20.61 30.54
C ALA A 231 7.08 -19.69 29.54
N ARG A 232 7.83 -20.28 28.59
CA ARG A 232 8.62 -19.56 27.58
C ARG A 232 7.80 -19.01 26.42
N GLY A 233 6.49 -19.28 26.35
CA GLY A 233 5.65 -18.83 25.23
C GLY A 233 5.76 -17.32 24.92
N GLN A 234 5.82 -16.47 25.96
CA GLN A 234 6.00 -15.02 25.78
C GLN A 234 7.39 -14.64 25.26
N ALA A 235 8.44 -15.35 25.68
CA ALA A 235 9.80 -15.12 25.20
C ALA A 235 9.91 -15.53 23.72
N ILE A 236 9.37 -16.70 23.36
CA ILE A 236 9.29 -17.16 21.96
C ILE A 236 8.54 -16.14 21.08
N GLU A 237 7.43 -15.59 21.57
CA GLU A 237 6.67 -14.55 20.86
C GLU A 237 7.50 -13.27 20.67
N ALA A 238 8.24 -12.84 21.70
CA ALA A 238 9.12 -11.67 21.61
C ALA A 238 10.23 -11.87 20.57
N GLU A 239 10.96 -12.98 20.63
CA GLU A 239 12.05 -13.27 19.68
C GLU A 239 11.54 -13.44 18.25
N LEU A 240 10.34 -14.03 18.06
CA LEU A 240 9.70 -14.09 16.75
C LEU A 240 9.36 -12.69 16.24
N GLY A 241 8.90 -11.80 17.13
CA GLY A 241 8.64 -10.39 16.83
C GLY A 241 9.91 -9.66 16.37
N ASP A 242 11.02 -9.83 17.09
CA ASP A 242 12.29 -9.17 16.78
C ASP A 242 12.92 -9.69 15.48
N LEU A 243 12.81 -11.01 15.22
CA LEU A 243 13.17 -11.59 13.93
C LEU A 243 12.35 -10.98 12.77
N LEU A 244 11.02 -10.89 12.93
CA LEU A 244 10.15 -10.29 11.91
C LEU A 244 10.47 -8.82 11.69
N PHE A 245 10.68 -8.04 12.76
CA PHE A 245 11.07 -6.64 12.69
C PHE A 245 12.41 -6.44 11.97
N THR A 246 13.38 -7.30 12.25
CA THR A 246 14.69 -7.30 11.59
C THR A 246 14.57 -7.63 10.10
N VAL A 247 13.76 -8.63 9.73
CA VAL A 247 13.47 -8.96 8.33
C VAL A 247 12.76 -7.82 7.59
N VAL A 248 11.84 -7.10 8.25
CA VAL A 248 11.21 -5.91 7.67
C VAL A 248 12.23 -4.81 7.39
N ASN A 249 13.16 -4.57 8.32
CA ASN A 249 14.23 -3.59 8.11
C ASN A 249 15.21 -4.02 7.02
N LEU A 250 15.49 -5.33 6.90
CA LEU A 250 16.24 -5.88 5.76
C LEU A 250 15.52 -5.56 4.44
N GLY A 251 14.20 -5.77 4.37
CA GLY A 251 13.38 -5.37 3.22
C GLY A 251 13.54 -3.88 2.89
N ARG A 252 13.41 -2.99 3.88
CA ARG A 252 13.58 -1.54 3.71
C ARG A 252 14.95 -1.18 3.11
N HIS A 253 16.03 -1.78 3.60
CA HIS A 253 17.39 -1.56 3.07
C HIS A 253 17.62 -2.16 1.68
N LEU A 254 16.84 -3.16 1.28
CA LEU A 254 16.83 -3.74 -0.07
C LEU A 254 15.88 -3.01 -1.04
N GLY A 255 15.13 -2.01 -0.56
CA GLY A 255 14.11 -1.33 -1.36
C GLY A 255 12.87 -2.19 -1.64
N VAL A 256 12.61 -3.18 -0.78
CA VAL A 256 11.49 -4.11 -0.87
C VAL A 256 10.47 -3.78 0.22
N ASP A 257 9.22 -3.57 -0.18
CA ASP A 257 8.09 -3.47 0.76
C ASP A 257 7.77 -4.87 1.31
N ALA A 258 8.01 -5.07 2.61
CA ALA A 258 7.86 -6.37 3.26
C ALA A 258 6.40 -6.86 3.31
N GLU A 259 5.43 -5.94 3.45
CA GLU A 259 3.99 -6.27 3.43
C GLU A 259 3.62 -6.81 2.05
N MET A 260 4.05 -6.12 0.99
CA MET A 260 3.83 -6.56 -0.39
C MET A 260 4.56 -7.85 -0.71
N ALA A 261 5.78 -8.03 -0.20
CA ALA A 261 6.55 -9.25 -0.41
C ALA A 261 5.85 -10.48 0.19
N LEU A 262 5.31 -10.36 1.41
CA LEU A 262 4.58 -11.43 2.07
C LEU A 262 3.25 -11.73 1.38
N ARG A 263 2.49 -10.71 0.97
CA ARG A 263 1.25 -10.88 0.17
C ARG A 263 1.50 -11.66 -1.11
N ASN A 264 2.52 -11.26 -1.88
CA ASN A 264 2.93 -12.00 -3.07
C ASN A 264 3.37 -13.44 -2.75
N CYS A 265 3.97 -13.68 -1.59
CA CYS A 265 4.29 -15.03 -1.13
C CYS A 265 3.03 -15.87 -0.87
N ASN A 266 2.05 -15.30 -0.16
CA ASN A 266 0.77 -15.94 0.11
C ASN A 266 0.01 -16.28 -1.18
N LEU A 267 0.03 -15.38 -2.17
CA LEU A 267 -0.55 -15.64 -3.49
C LEU A 267 0.12 -16.85 -4.17
N ARG A 268 1.46 -16.89 -4.19
CA ARG A 268 2.20 -18.04 -4.74
C ARG A 268 1.87 -19.33 -4.00
N PHE A 269 1.75 -19.28 -2.67
CA PHE A 269 1.36 -20.44 -1.87
C PHE A 269 -0.03 -20.95 -2.27
N ARG A 270 -1.03 -20.07 -2.35
CA ARG A 270 -2.41 -20.43 -2.77
C ARG A 270 -2.45 -21.03 -4.16
N GLN A 271 -1.71 -20.45 -5.11
CA GLN A 271 -1.63 -20.97 -6.48
C GLN A 271 -1.00 -22.36 -6.53
N ARG A 272 0.10 -22.58 -5.80
CA ARG A 272 0.76 -23.89 -5.72
C ARG A 272 -0.13 -24.92 -5.06
N PHE A 273 -0.77 -24.56 -3.95
CA PHE A 273 -1.66 -25.46 -3.22
C PHE A 273 -2.87 -25.87 -4.09
N ARG A 274 -3.51 -24.93 -4.79
CA ARG A 274 -4.57 -25.23 -5.77
C ARG A 274 -4.11 -26.19 -6.87
N GLU A 275 -2.87 -26.02 -7.36
CA GLU A 275 -2.33 -26.93 -8.36
C GLU A 275 -2.05 -28.33 -7.78
N MET A 276 -1.65 -28.44 -6.51
CA MET A 276 -1.57 -29.73 -5.82
C MET A 276 -2.95 -30.39 -5.76
N GLU A 277 -3.98 -29.67 -5.32
CA GLU A 277 -5.36 -30.17 -5.26
C GLU A 277 -5.85 -30.67 -6.63
N ARG A 278 -5.53 -29.94 -7.70
CA ARG A 278 -5.90 -30.29 -9.08
C ARG A 278 -5.15 -31.52 -9.61
N THR A 279 -3.92 -31.72 -9.17
CA THR A 279 -3.02 -32.79 -9.67
C THR A 279 -3.15 -34.08 -8.86
N ALA A 280 -3.54 -33.97 -7.59
CA ALA A 280 -3.67 -35.11 -6.71
C ALA A 280 -4.74 -36.09 -7.22
N THR A 281 -4.43 -37.38 -7.15
CA THR A 281 -5.36 -38.46 -7.54
C THR A 281 -6.21 -38.96 -6.38
N ARG A 282 -5.88 -38.53 -5.15
CA ARG A 282 -6.52 -38.85 -3.87
C ARG A 282 -6.57 -37.58 -3.01
N PRO A 283 -7.43 -37.53 -1.97
CA PRO A 283 -7.42 -36.42 -1.01
C PRO A 283 -6.02 -36.17 -0.45
N LEU A 284 -5.64 -34.90 -0.27
CA LEU A 284 -4.28 -34.53 0.15
C LEU A 284 -3.95 -35.07 1.55
N GLU A 285 -4.96 -35.22 2.40
CA GLU A 285 -4.87 -35.74 3.76
C GLU A 285 -4.47 -37.24 3.81
N GLU A 286 -4.71 -37.97 2.71
CA GLU A 286 -4.35 -39.39 2.59
C GLU A 286 -2.94 -39.60 2.01
N LEU A 287 -2.27 -38.52 1.61
CA LEU A 287 -0.94 -38.57 1.02
C LEU A 287 0.14 -38.48 2.09
N SER A 288 1.23 -39.22 1.89
CA SER A 288 2.43 -39.09 2.70
C SER A 288 3.11 -37.73 2.48
N SER A 289 3.93 -37.29 3.45
CA SER A 289 4.71 -36.05 3.31
C SER A 289 5.58 -36.03 2.04
N ALA A 290 6.11 -37.20 1.64
CA ALA A 290 6.91 -37.32 0.42
C ALA A 290 6.08 -37.12 -0.86
N GLU A 291 4.84 -37.61 -0.87
CA GLU A 291 3.90 -37.39 -1.99
C GLU A 291 3.46 -35.91 -2.04
N LEU A 292 3.16 -35.29 -0.90
CA LEU A 292 2.82 -33.86 -0.82
C LEU A 292 3.97 -32.97 -1.30
N GLU A 293 5.21 -33.26 -0.89
CA GLU A 293 6.40 -32.54 -1.35
C GLU A 293 6.59 -32.70 -2.87
N ALA A 294 6.38 -33.90 -3.41
CA ALA A 294 6.47 -34.15 -4.85
C ALA A 294 5.42 -33.35 -5.65
N LEU A 295 4.18 -33.26 -5.13
CA LEU A 295 3.12 -32.42 -5.71
C LEU A 295 3.46 -30.93 -5.63
N TRP A 296 4.01 -30.48 -4.50
CA TRP A 296 4.43 -29.09 -4.31
C TRP A 296 5.54 -28.67 -5.28
N GLU A 297 6.57 -29.51 -5.43
CA GLU A 297 7.65 -29.28 -6.38
C GLU A 297 7.17 -29.34 -7.85
N HIS A 298 6.19 -30.21 -8.15
CA HIS A 298 5.53 -30.21 -9.44
C HIS A 298 4.80 -28.87 -9.71
N ALA A 299 3.98 -28.42 -8.76
CA ALA A 299 3.25 -27.16 -8.84
C ALA A 299 4.19 -25.96 -9.03
N LYS A 300 5.31 -25.92 -8.30
CA LYS A 300 6.36 -24.89 -8.46
C LYS A 300 6.91 -24.84 -9.89
N ARG A 301 7.27 -26.00 -10.46
CA ARG A 301 7.82 -26.08 -11.82
C ARG A 301 6.80 -25.65 -12.88
N LYS A 302 5.56 -26.13 -12.77
CA LYS A 302 4.49 -25.81 -13.72
C LYS A 302 4.17 -24.32 -13.73
N LEU A 303 3.93 -23.72 -12.57
CA LEU A 303 3.60 -22.29 -12.47
C LEU A 303 4.75 -21.39 -12.93
N ALA A 304 6.01 -21.79 -12.69
CA ALA A 304 7.17 -21.06 -13.21
C ALA A 304 7.23 -21.12 -14.75
N ALA A 305 6.92 -22.27 -15.36
CA ALA A 305 6.85 -22.43 -16.80
C ALA A 305 5.70 -21.61 -17.42
N ASP A 306 4.52 -21.64 -16.80
CA ASP A 306 3.33 -20.87 -17.24
C ASP A 306 3.61 -19.35 -17.20
N ALA A 307 4.29 -18.87 -16.14
CA ALA A 307 4.69 -17.48 -16.01
C ALA A 307 5.73 -17.07 -17.08
N ALA A 308 6.71 -17.92 -17.36
CA ALA A 308 7.71 -17.68 -18.40
C ALA A 308 7.08 -17.66 -19.81
N ALA A 309 6.15 -18.56 -20.09
CA ALA A 309 5.41 -18.60 -21.36
C ALA A 309 4.55 -17.35 -21.56
N SER A 310 3.92 -16.85 -20.50
CA SER A 310 3.08 -15.63 -20.54
C SER A 310 3.90 -14.34 -20.73
N GLN A 311 5.21 -14.37 -20.45
CA GLN A 311 6.13 -13.24 -20.62
C GLN A 311 6.93 -13.29 -21.92
N ALA A 312 6.86 -14.38 -22.68
CA ALA A 312 7.53 -14.50 -23.96
C ALA A 312 6.87 -13.58 -25.00
N PRO A 313 7.61 -12.66 -25.66
CA PRO A 313 7.05 -11.88 -26.74
C PRO A 313 6.63 -12.81 -27.87
N GLU A 314 5.39 -12.64 -28.33
CA GLU A 314 4.78 -13.34 -29.46
C GLU A 314 5.73 -13.27 -30.67
N GLN A 315 6.51 -14.33 -30.88
CA GLN A 315 7.41 -14.43 -32.01
C GLN A 315 6.53 -14.51 -33.26
N ALA A 316 6.55 -13.44 -34.05
CA ALA A 316 5.98 -13.40 -35.38
C ALA A 316 6.50 -14.60 -36.18
N GLN A 317 5.61 -15.55 -36.45
CA GLN A 317 5.88 -16.62 -37.40
C GLN A 317 6.03 -16.01 -38.81
N PRO A 318 6.96 -16.54 -39.62
CA PRO A 318 7.45 -15.90 -40.85
C PRO A 318 6.40 -15.74 -41.95
#